data_AF-A0A2V6LEN6-F1
#
_entry.id   AF-A0A2V6LEN6-F1
#
_cell.length_a   1.000
_cell.length_b   1.000
_cell.length_c   1.000
_cell.angle_alpha   90.00
_cell.angle_beta   90.00
_cell.angle_gamma   90.00
#
_symmetry.space_group_name_H-M   'P 1'
#
loop_
_entity.id
_entity.type
_entity.pdbx_description
1 polymer ?
#
loop_
_entity_poly.entity_id
_entity_poly.type
_entity_poly.pdbx_seq_one_letter_code
_entity_poly.pdbx_strand_id
1 'polypeptide(L)' 'PNLGVLLITHYQRLLNYIVPDFVHVMVQGRIVRSGGKELALELEEKGYDWIREHAEEPVAA' A
#
# COMPACT_ATOMS: atom_id res chain seq x y z
N PRO A 1 6.33 -15.55 -17.43
CA PRO A 1 5.60 -15.66 -16.13
C PRO A 1 4.12 -16.02 -16.39
N ASN A 2 3.63 -17.16 -15.88
CA ASN A 2 2.27 -17.67 -16.15
C ASN A 2 1.25 -17.37 -15.03
N LEU A 3 1.67 -16.72 -13.94
CA LEU A 3 0.83 -16.42 -12.78
C LEU A 3 1.14 -15.02 -12.23
N GLY A 4 0.09 -14.25 -11.95
CA GLY A 4 0.13 -13.03 -11.17
C GLY A 4 -0.77 -13.18 -9.94
N VAL A 5 -0.37 -12.58 -8.82
CA VAL A 5 -1.08 -12.67 -7.54
C VAL A 5 -1.36 -11.28 -7.03
N LEU A 6 -2.63 -11.00 -6.71
CA LEU A 6 -3.04 -9.80 -5.98
C LEU A 6 -3.39 -10.21 -4.55
N LEU A 7 -2.57 -9.79 -3.59
CA LEU A 7 -2.81 -10.02 -2.17
C LEU A 7 -3.40 -8.76 -1.55
N ILE A 8 -4.60 -8.86 -0.98
CA ILE A 8 -5.25 -7.76 -0.25
C ILE A 8 -5.15 -8.07 1.24
N THR A 9 -4.52 -7.18 1.99
CA THR A 9 -4.40 -7.28 3.45
C THR A 9 -4.47 -5.91 4.09
N HIS A 10 -5.05 -5.87 5.30
CA HIS A 10 -5.01 -4.70 6.18
C HIS A 10 -3.89 -4.80 7.23
N TYR A 11 -3.25 -5.97 7.37
CA TYR A 11 -2.15 -6.20 8.29
C TYR A 11 -0.86 -6.52 7.53
N GLN A 12 0.22 -5.85 7.90
CA GLN A 12 1.55 -6.05 7.31
C GLN A 12 2.21 -7.39 7.66
N ARG A 13 1.66 -8.15 8.63
CA ARG A 13 2.26 -9.43 9.08
C ARG A 13 2.46 -10.43 7.94
N LEU A 14 1.60 -10.38 6.92
CA LEU A 14 1.71 -11.21 5.71
C LEU A 14 2.95 -10.89 4.87
N LEU A 15 3.44 -9.66 4.92
CA LEU A 15 4.59 -9.19 4.15
C LEU A 15 5.92 -9.73 4.68
N ASN A 16 5.93 -10.26 5.90
CA ASN A 16 7.05 -11.03 6.44
C ASN A 16 7.19 -12.42 5.81
N TYR A 17 6.13 -12.96 5.21
CA TYR A 17 6.10 -14.30 4.61
C TYR A 17 6.09 -14.26 3.08
N ILE A 18 5.51 -13.22 2.50
CA ILE A 18 5.41 -13.03 1.05
C ILE A 18 6.03 -11.68 0.73
N VAL A 19 7.09 -11.68 -0.08
CA VAL A 19 7.73 -10.46 -0.56
C VAL A 19 7.03 -10.02 -1.85
N PRO A 20 6.27 -8.91 -1.84
CA PRO A 20 5.62 -8.43 -3.05
C PRO A 20 6.62 -7.70 -3.96
N ASP A 21 6.36 -7.75 -5.26
CA ASP A 21 7.05 -6.90 -6.23
C ASP A 21 6.54 -5.45 -6.15
N PHE A 22 5.24 -5.28 -5.90
CA PHE A 22 4.57 -3.98 -5.81
C PHE A 22 3.62 -3.96 -4.61
N VAL A 23 3.59 -2.82 -3.92
CA VAL A 23 2.67 -2.51 -2.82
C VAL A 23 1.82 -1.31 -3.24
N HIS A 24 0.51 -1.42 -3.11
CA HIS A 24 -0.44 -0.35 -3.39
C HIS A 24 -1.29 -0.08 -2.15
N VAL A 25 -1.39 1.19 -1.75
CA VAL A 25 -2.22 1.62 -0.63
C VAL A 25 -3.49 2.26 -1.17
N MET A 26 -4.63 1.76 -0.71
CA MET A 26 -5.94 2.22 -1.13
C MET A 26 -6.64 2.97 0.00
N VAL A 27 -7.13 4.17 -0.30
CA VAL A 27 -7.94 5.00 0.62
C VAL A 27 -9.13 5.53 -0.16
N GLN A 28 -10.32 5.48 0.44
CA GLN A 28 -11.58 5.94 -0.19
C GLN A 28 -11.81 5.38 -1.61
N GLY A 29 -11.44 4.11 -1.84
CA GLY A 29 -11.62 3.44 -3.13
C GLY A 29 -10.63 3.85 -4.22
N ARG A 30 -9.58 4.62 -3.88
CA ARG A 30 -8.52 5.04 -4.81
C ARG A 30 -7.16 4.60 -4.33
N ILE A 31 -6.27 4.25 -5.26
CA ILE A 31 -4.86 4.02 -4.94
C ILE A 31 -4.22 5.38 -4.71
N VAL A 32 -3.78 5.64 -3.48
CA VAL A 32 -3.16 6.91 -3.09
C VAL A 32 -1.63 6.84 -3.06
N ARG A 33 -1.08 5.63 -2.95
CA ARG A 33 0.38 5.43 -2.99
C ARG A 33 0.71 4.06 -3.57
N SER A 34 1.81 4.02 -4.32
CA SER A 34 2.38 2.79 -4.87
C SER A 34 3.89 2.80 -4.63
N GLY A 35 4.47 1.63 -4.38
CA GLY A 35 5.91 1.50 -4.14
C GLY A 35 6.33 0.04 -4.11
N GLY A 36 7.60 -0.24 -3.87
CA GLY A 36 8.08 -1.60 -3.60
C GLY A 36 7.83 -2.01 -2.15
N LYS A 37 8.51 -3.06 -1.71
CA LYS A 37 8.43 -3.59 -0.34
C LYS A 37 8.78 -2.56 0.74
N GLU A 38 9.59 -1.57 0.43
CA GLU A 38 9.96 -0.46 1.31
C GLU A 38 8.76 0.37 1.77
N LEU A 39 7.72 0.47 0.92
CA LEU A 39 6.47 1.12 1.28
C LEU A 39 5.78 0.39 2.44
N ALA A 40 5.86 -0.94 2.47
CA ALA A 40 5.31 -1.73 3.55
C ALA A 40 6.04 -1.50 4.88
N LEU A 41 7.37 -1.41 4.83
CA LEU A 41 8.20 -1.14 6.02
C LEU A 41 7.91 0.26 6.58
N GLU A 42 7.73 1.26 5.70
CA GLU A 42 7.38 2.61 6.11
C GLU A 42 5.99 2.69 6.77
N LEU A 43 5.01 1.93 6.26
CA LEU A 43 3.68 1.81 6.88
C LEU A 43 3.73 1.14 8.25
N GLU A 44 4.64 0.19 8.45
CA GLU A 44 4.86 -0.46 9.74
C GLU A 44 5.42 0.52 10.77
N GLU A 45 6.41 1.31 10.37
CA GLU A 45 7.10 2.25 11.26
C GLU A 45 6.22 3.47 11.61
N LYS A 46 5.54 4.04 10.61
CA LYS A 46 4.82 5.31 10.74
C LYS A 46 3.31 5.14 10.92
N GLY A 47 2.79 3.92 10.82
CA GLY A 47 1.34 3.66 10.78
C GLY A 47 0.70 4.14 9.47
N TYR A 48 -0.63 4.26 9.46
CA TYR A 48 -1.41 4.63 8.27
C TYR A 48 -1.82 6.12 8.24
N ASP A 49 -1.54 6.88 9.31
CA ASP A 49 -2.10 8.22 9.47
C ASP A 49 -1.57 9.21 8.42
N TRP A 50 -0.27 9.17 8.12
CA TRP A 50 0.37 10.02 7.12
C TRP A 50 -0.10 9.75 5.68
N ILE A 51 -0.66 8.56 5.39
CA ILE A 51 -1.26 8.26 4.09
C ILE A 51 -2.60 8.98 3.94
N ARG A 52 -3.38 9.08 5.03
CA ARG A 52 -4.72 9.70 5.00
C ARG A 52 -4.63 11.19 4.66
N GLU A 53 -3.58 11.87 5.09
CA GLU A 53 -3.33 13.28 4.77
C GLU A 53 -3.15 13.52 3.26
N HIS A 54 -2.60 12.55 2.53
CA HIS A 54 -2.42 12.64 1.07
C HIS A 54 -3.67 12.25 0.27
N ALA A 55 -4.72 11.71 0.92
CA ALA A 55 -5.97 11.34 0.27
C ALA A 55 -6.95 12.52 0.16
N GLU A 56 -6.68 13.63 0.85
CA GLU A 56 -7.51 14.84 0.84
C GLU A 56 -7.15 15.83 -0.27
N GLU A 57 -6.06 15.62 -1.03
CA GLU A 57 -5.85 16.40 -2.26
C GLU A 57 -6.82 15.89 -3.34
N PRO A 58 -7.82 16.69 -3.74
CA PRO A 58 -8.69 16.31 -4.82
C PRO A 58 -7.83 16.27 -6.09
N VAL A 59 -7.83 15.12 -6.76
CA VAL A 59 -7.39 15.02 -8.15
C VAL A 59 -8.18 16.09 -8.89
N ALA A 60 -7.51 17.18 -9.27
CA ALA A 60 -8.11 18.29 -10.01
C ALA A 60 -8.84 17.68 -11.22
N ALA A 61 -10.16 17.85 -11.23
CA ALA A 61 -11.04 17.46 -12.31
C ALA A 61 -10.85 18.40 -13.51
#